data_AF-A0A3C0SLC2-F1
#
_entry.id   AF-A0A3C0SLC2-F1
#
_cell.length_a   1.000
_cell.length_b   1.000
_cell.length_c   1.000
_cell.angle_alpha   90.00
_cell.angle_beta   90.00
_cell.angle_gamma   90.00
#
_symmetry.space_group_name_H-M   'P 1'
#
loop_
_entity.id
_entity.type
_entity.pdbx_description
1 polymer ?
#
loop_
_entity_poly.entity_id
_entity_poly.type
_entity_poly.pdbx_seq_one_letter_code
_entity_poly.pdbx_strand_id
1 'polypeptide(L)'
;MGYLNGHDDISQAIFEALEDRGYTYFDWNVDSSDATKMTLDKESIVKSVLDGSSNVNTANILMHDTDAKYTTLEAMPEILDGLKAQGYVFMPLNHDSAAIRFVD
;
A
#
# COMPACT_ATOMS: atom_id res chain seq x y z
N MET A 1 25.53 -4.34 -9.41
CA MET A 1 24.37 -5.23 -9.63
C MET A 1 23.15 -4.36 -9.44
N GLY A 2 22.51 -3.95 -10.54
CA GLY A 2 21.34 -3.07 -10.49
C GLY A 2 20.11 -3.89 -10.14
N TYR A 3 19.37 -3.44 -9.13
CA TYR A 3 18.01 -3.89 -8.92
C TYR A 3 17.18 -3.26 -10.05
N LEU A 4 16.63 -4.10 -10.92
CA LEU A 4 15.59 -3.68 -11.86
C LEU A 4 14.34 -3.41 -11.02
N ASN A 5 14.16 -2.18 -10.57
CA ASN A 5 12.87 -1.70 -10.11
C ASN A 5 12.01 -1.55 -11.36
N GLY A 6 11.13 -2.51 -11.63
CA GLY A 6 10.25 -2.53 -12.81
C GLY A 6 9.14 -1.47 -12.77
N HIS A 7 9.39 -0.33 -12.11
CA HIS A 7 8.44 0.76 -11.92
C HIS A 7 8.65 1.89 -12.94
N ASP A 8 9.86 2.04 -13.46
CA ASP A 8 10.30 3.20 -14.25
C ASP A 8 9.73 3.26 -15.69
N ASP A 9 8.85 2.32 -16.08
CA ASP A 9 8.32 2.24 -17.45
C ASP A 9 6.87 1.73 -17.52
N ILE A 10 6.02 2.05 -16.53
CA ILE A 10 4.59 2.15 -16.86
C ILE A 10 4.49 3.35 -17.80
N SER A 11 4.54 3.07 -19.09
CA SER A 11 4.57 4.10 -20.12
C SER A 11 3.41 5.08 -19.89
N GLN A 12 3.66 6.37 -20.03
CA GLN A 12 2.63 7.42 -19.93
C GLN A 12 1.35 7.08 -20.73
N ALA A 13 1.52 6.35 -21.84
CA ALA A 13 0.43 5.83 -22.65
C ALA A 13 -0.55 4.90 -21.90
N ILE A 14 -0.10 4.12 -20.91
CA ILE A 14 -0.97 3.28 -20.07
C ILE A 14 -1.82 4.15 -19.16
N PHE A 15 -1.22 5.17 -18.53
CA PHE A 15 -1.97 6.10 -17.67
C PHE A 15 -3.04 6.85 -18.46
N GLU A 16 -2.67 7.39 -19.63
CA GLU A 16 -3.62 8.03 -20.55
C GLU A 16 -4.74 7.06 -20.98
N ALA A 17 -4.38 5.81 -21.33
CA ALA A 17 -5.36 4.81 -21.73
C ALA A 17 -6.32 4.39 -20.61
N LEU A 18 -5.88 4.42 -19.35
CA LEU A 18 -6.72 4.17 -18.18
C LEU A 18 -7.67 5.35 -17.94
N GLU A 19 -7.16 6.58 -17.98
CA GLU A 19 -7.97 7.80 -17.79
C GLU A 19 -9.02 7.95 -18.90
N ASP A 20 -8.66 7.72 -20.17
CA ASP A 20 -9.58 7.72 -21.31
C ASP A 20 -10.72 6.70 -21.18
N ARG A 21 -10.49 5.62 -20.42
CA ARG A 21 -11.49 4.58 -20.13
C ARG A 21 -12.26 4.82 -18.82
N GLY A 22 -11.98 5.93 -18.13
CA GLY A 22 -12.63 6.30 -16.88
C GLY A 22 -12.11 5.54 -15.65
N TYR A 23 -10.94 4.91 -15.73
CA TYR A 23 -10.31 4.29 -14.57
C TYR A 23 -9.50 5.31 -13.78
N THR A 24 -9.61 5.24 -12.46
CA THR A 24 -8.67 5.90 -11.55
C THR A 24 -7.67 4.87 -11.05
N TYR A 25 -6.39 5.09 -11.31
CA TYR A 25 -5.31 4.23 -10.80
C TYR A 25 -4.70 4.81 -9.52
N PHE A 26 -4.28 3.89 -8.65
CA PHE A 26 -3.66 4.19 -7.37
C PHE A 26 -2.48 3.24 -7.17
N ASP A 27 -1.35 3.81 -6.77
CA ASP A 27 -0.23 3.10 -6.17
C ASP A 27 -0.34 3.20 -4.63
N TRP A 28 0.75 2.99 -3.91
CA TRP A 28 0.80 3.09 -2.45
C TRP A 28 1.94 4.02 -2.00
N ASN A 29 1.83 4.55 -0.79
CA ASN A 29 2.91 5.31 -0.14
C ASN A 29 3.34 4.71 1.20
N VAL A 30 2.69 3.62 1.63
CA VAL A 30 3.08 2.81 2.78
C VAL A 30 3.14 1.35 2.35
N ASP A 31 4.28 0.71 2.57
CA ASP A 31 4.51 -0.71 2.25
C ASP A 31 4.51 -1.53 3.55
N SER A 32 3.64 -2.54 3.65
CA SER A 32 3.60 -3.46 4.78
C SER A 32 4.79 -4.42 4.82
N SER A 33 5.57 -4.48 3.74
CA SER A 33 6.67 -5.43 3.51
C SER A 33 6.24 -6.90 3.49
N ASP A 34 4.94 -7.21 3.52
CA ASP A 34 4.43 -8.58 3.59
C ASP A 34 4.79 -9.42 2.36
N ALA A 35 5.09 -8.77 1.23
CA ALA A 35 5.54 -9.38 -0.01
C ALA A 35 7.03 -9.75 -0.04
N THR A 36 7.84 -9.29 0.93
CA THR A 36 9.30 -9.53 0.95
C THR A 36 9.71 -10.99 1.16
N LYS A 37 8.81 -11.81 1.71
CA LYS A 37 8.97 -13.26 1.91
C LYS A 37 7.65 -13.96 1.60
N MET A 38 7.66 -15.28 1.38
CA MET A 38 6.41 -16.04 1.22
C MET A 38 5.46 -15.77 2.40
N THR A 39 5.99 -15.88 3.61
CA THR A 39 5.32 -15.49 4.86
C THR A 39 6.31 -14.67 5.70
N LEU A 40 5.94 -13.43 6.03
CA LEU A 40 6.70 -12.56 6.94
C LEU A 40 6.11 -12.68 8.36
N ASP A 41 6.91 -12.47 9.39
CA ASP A 41 6.40 -12.44 10.76
C ASP A 41 5.43 -11.26 10.98
N LYS A 42 4.42 -11.49 11.81
CA LYS A 42 3.34 -10.55 12.11
C LYS A 42 3.89 -9.22 12.62
N GLU A 43 4.85 -9.26 13.55
CA GLU A 43 5.41 -8.08 14.22
C GLU A 43 6.12 -7.15 13.22
N SER A 44 6.84 -7.70 12.24
CA SER A 44 7.46 -6.91 11.17
C SER A 44 6.41 -6.21 10.29
N ILE A 45 5.28 -6.86 10.00
CA ILE A 45 4.19 -6.27 9.22
C ILE A 45 3.57 -5.09 9.99
N VAL A 46 3.20 -5.32 11.27
CA VAL A 46 2.65 -4.29 12.16
C VAL A 46 3.59 -3.08 12.22
N LYS A 47 4.87 -3.31 12.49
CA LYS A 47 5.87 -2.25 12.60
C LYS A 47 6.00 -1.47 11.29
N SER A 48 6.08 -2.15 10.16
CA SER A 48 6.23 -1.49 8.84
C SER A 48 5.05 -0.57 8.53
N VAL A 49 3.82 -1.04 8.80
CA VAL A 49 2.60 -0.24 8.58
C VAL A 49 2.54 0.96 9.51
N LEU A 50 2.75 0.76 10.82
CA LEU A 50 2.61 1.85 11.80
C LEU A 50 3.69 2.91 11.66
N ASP A 51 4.94 2.51 11.42
CA ASP A 51 6.05 3.45 11.22
C ASP A 51 5.89 4.19 9.88
N GLY A 52 5.55 3.47 8.81
CA GLY A 52 5.36 4.06 7.49
C GLY A 52 4.21 5.07 7.45
N SER A 53 3.09 4.74 8.11
CA SER A 53 1.92 5.62 8.16
C SER A 53 2.19 6.90 8.92
N SER A 54 2.93 6.85 10.04
CA SER A 54 3.17 7.99 10.93
C SER A 54 3.79 9.25 10.27
N ASN A 55 4.34 9.10 9.06
CA ASN A 55 4.98 10.19 8.31
C ASN A 55 4.08 10.84 7.25
N VAL A 56 2.83 10.39 7.07
CA VAL A 56 1.94 10.88 6.01
C VAL A 56 0.53 11.18 6.53
N ASN A 57 -0.11 12.25 6.05
CA ASN A 57 -1.49 12.56 6.44
C ASN A 57 -2.54 11.66 5.76
N THR A 58 -2.18 11.04 4.64
CA THR A 58 -3.02 10.09 3.90
C THR A 58 -2.16 8.90 3.52
N ALA A 59 -2.48 7.74 4.10
CA ALA A 59 -1.77 6.49 3.87
C ALA A 59 -2.61 5.61 2.93
N ASN A 60 -2.09 5.33 1.73
CA ASN A 60 -2.55 4.21 0.94
C ASN A 60 -1.56 3.06 1.16
N ILE A 61 -2.02 2.04 1.88
CA ILE A 61 -1.18 0.98 2.44
C ILE A 61 -1.30 -0.27 1.56
N LEU A 62 -0.18 -0.76 1.02
CA LEU A 62 -0.16 -2.01 0.26
C LEU A 62 -0.04 -3.22 1.20
N MET A 63 -0.99 -4.16 1.07
CA MET A 63 -1.07 -5.44 1.78
C MET A 63 -1.64 -6.52 0.86
N HIS A 64 -1.36 -7.80 1.13
CA HIS A 64 -1.84 -8.92 0.31
C HIS A 64 -2.73 -9.88 1.11
N ASP A 65 -3.95 -10.13 0.61
CA ASP A 65 -4.88 -11.14 1.13
C ASP A 65 -4.82 -12.40 0.24
N THR A 66 -3.85 -13.28 0.52
CA THR A 66 -3.71 -14.57 -0.16
C THR A 66 -3.40 -15.66 0.85
N ASP A 67 -3.64 -16.93 0.53
CA ASP A 67 -3.39 -18.07 1.42
C ASP A 67 -1.96 -18.11 1.99
N ALA A 68 -0.96 -17.69 1.19
CA ALA A 68 0.44 -17.64 1.62
C ALA A 68 0.75 -16.53 2.64
N LYS A 69 -0.15 -15.55 2.77
CA LYS A 69 0.00 -14.30 3.54
C LYS A 69 -0.87 -14.27 4.80
N TYR A 70 -1.11 -15.43 5.41
CA TYR A 70 -1.97 -15.55 6.60
C TYR A 70 -1.51 -14.65 7.78
N THR A 71 -0.22 -14.37 7.91
CA THR A 71 0.30 -13.46 8.95
C THR A 71 -0.09 -12.00 8.73
N THR A 72 -0.41 -11.59 7.50
CA THR A 72 -1.01 -10.27 7.19
C THR A 72 -2.40 -10.15 7.82
N LEU A 73 -3.20 -11.22 7.77
CA LEU A 73 -4.50 -11.28 8.44
C LEU A 73 -4.37 -11.30 9.97
N GLU A 74 -3.39 -12.04 10.50
CA GLU A 74 -3.09 -12.06 11.95
C GLU A 74 -2.63 -10.70 12.47
N ALA A 75 -1.95 -9.89 11.64
CA ALA A 75 -1.50 -8.54 11.99
C ALA A 75 -2.64 -7.50 12.04
N MET A 76 -3.75 -7.78 11.35
CA MET A 76 -4.80 -6.79 11.09
C MET A 76 -5.39 -6.15 12.37
N PRO A 77 -5.72 -6.88 13.44
CA PRO A 77 -6.28 -6.25 14.65
C PRO A 77 -5.37 -5.17 15.25
N GLU A 78 -4.06 -5.45 15.31
CA GLU A 78 -3.07 -4.55 15.90
C GLU A 78 -2.78 -3.34 14.99
N ILE A 79 -2.78 -3.55 13.67
CA ILE A 79 -2.68 -2.46 12.69
C ILE A 79 -3.88 -1.51 12.82
N LEU A 80 -5.09 -2.06 12.89
CA LEU A 80 -6.31 -1.26 13.00
C LEU A 80 -6.34 -0.41 14.27
N ASP A 81 -5.95 -1.00 15.41
CA ASP A 81 -5.90 -0.29 16.69
C ASP A 81 -4.78 0.76 16.71
N GLY A 82 -3.59 0.41 16.19
CA GLY A 82 -2.45 1.32 16.11
C GLY A 82 -2.72 2.54 15.22
N LEU A 83 -3.32 2.34 14.04
CA LEU A 83 -3.66 3.44 13.14
C LEU A 83 -4.75 4.35 13.73
N LYS A 84 -5.77 3.79 14.41
CA LYS A 84 -6.75 4.60 15.15
C LYS A 84 -6.09 5.42 16.26
N ALA A 85 -5.15 4.83 16.98
CA ALA A 85 -4.41 5.53 18.03
C ALA A 85 -3.52 6.66 17.46
N GLN A 86 -3.03 6.51 16.23
CA GLN A 86 -2.34 7.58 15.48
C GLN A 86 -3.29 8.65 14.93
N GLY A 87 -4.61 8.46 15.04
CA GLY A 87 -5.63 9.42 14.61
C GLY A 87 -6.16 9.21 13.19
N TYR A 88 -5.82 8.11 12.53
CA TYR A 88 -6.36 7.80 11.21
C TYR A 88 -7.82 7.35 11.26
N VAL A 89 -8.52 7.63 10.16
CA VAL A 89 -9.83 7.05 9.83
C VAL A 89 -9.69 6.19 8.58
N PHE A 90 -10.42 5.08 8.54
CA PHE A 90 -10.39 4.16 7.40
C PHE A 90 -11.46 4.53 6.39
N MET A 91 -11.06 4.64 5.13
CA MET A 91 -11.94 5.00 4.02
C MET A 91 -11.69 4.05 2.85
N PRO A 92 -12.73 3.62 2.12
CA PRO A 92 -12.55 2.93 0.85
C PRO A 92 -12.05 3.90 -0.22
N LEU A 93 -11.25 3.41 -1.16
CA LEU A 93 -10.88 4.17 -2.36
C LEU A 93 -12.11 4.35 -3.27
N ASN A 94 -12.19 5.52 -3.89
CA ASN A 94 -13.17 5.89 -4.91
C ASN A 94 -12.55 6.92 -5.88
N HIS A 95 -13.29 7.31 -6.92
CA HIS A 95 -12.79 8.26 -7.93
C HIS A 95 -12.41 9.65 -7.38
N ASP A 96 -12.94 10.04 -6.21
CA ASP A 96 -12.66 11.32 -5.55
C ASP A 96 -11.51 11.23 -4.53
N SER A 97 -10.95 10.02 -4.34
CA SER A 97 -9.83 9.81 -3.42
C SER A 97 -8.55 10.42 -3.97
N ALA A 98 -7.68 10.91 -3.08
CA ALA A 98 -6.36 11.40 -3.48
C ALA A 98 -5.59 10.29 -4.22
N ALA A 99 -5.20 10.54 -5.46
CA ALA A 99 -4.50 9.57 -6.28
C ALA A 99 -3.02 9.52 -5.88
N ILE A 100 -2.69 8.66 -4.91
CA ILE A 100 -1.31 8.33 -4.58
C ILE A 100 -0.73 7.55 -5.75
N ARG A 101 0.31 8.10 -6.36
CA ARG A 101 0.97 7.58 -7.56
C ARG A 101 2.47 7.72 -7.36
N PHE A 102 3.25 6.74 -7.78
CA PHE A 102 4.69 6.92 -7.86
C PHE A 102 4.99 7.95 -8.95
N VAL A 103 5.75 8.97 -8.60
CA VAL A 103 6.20 10.01 -9.53
C VAL A 103 7.72 9.97 -9.55
N ASP A 104 8.30 9.95 -10.74
CA ASP A 104 9.75 10.04 -10.96
C ASP A 104 10.31 11.43 -10.58
#